data_AF-A0A976KNZ2-F1
#
_entry.id   AF-A0A976KNZ2-F1
#
_cell.length_a   1.000
_cell.length_b   1.000
_cell.length_c   1.000
_cell.angle_alpha   90.00
_cell.angle_beta   90.00
_cell.angle_gamma   90.00
#
_symmetry.space_group_name_H-M   'P 1'
#
loop_
_entity.id
_entity.type
_entity.pdbx_description
1 polymer ?
#
loop_
_entity_poly.entity_id
_entity_poly.type
_entity_poly.pdbx_seq_one_letter_code
_entity_poly.pdbx_strand_id
1 'polypeptide(L)'
;MSEDEHPASHVNEGDLNFLSTPASAPEHHHETTITILDNAMMDGWVKLDQCHSNLGLIESLEIVYHPQRIHSLRVVSTRNIGTALVNNNKIELEKIGLNSKICIQASSRALWPSEKKHYELRNGPFMRRFLDGYYPLHITLKVIYPSHRLQLISIHPDQQAMVYPKEDWQCRRRRTI
;
A
#
# COMPACT_ATOMS: atom_id res chain seq x y z
N MET A 1 -16.87 43.48 9.74
CA MET A 1 -17.19 42.14 9.24
C MET A 1 -16.40 41.97 7.95
N SER A 2 -15.27 41.29 8.03
CA SER A 2 -14.42 40.92 6.90
C SER A 2 -14.56 39.43 6.72
N GLU A 3 -15.08 39.02 5.57
CA GLU A 3 -15.36 37.64 5.20
C GLU A 3 -14.05 36.91 4.89
N ASP A 4 -13.89 35.75 5.50
CA ASP A 4 -12.75 34.84 5.39
C ASP A 4 -12.63 34.25 3.98
N GLU A 5 -11.56 34.59 3.27
CA GLU A 5 -11.21 34.03 1.97
C GLU A 5 -10.58 32.64 2.17
N HIS A 6 -11.32 31.58 1.85
CA HIS A 6 -10.88 30.20 1.99
C HIS A 6 -9.89 29.79 0.89
N PRO A 7 -8.80 29.06 1.21
CA PRO A 7 -7.66 28.74 0.33
C PRO A 7 -7.95 27.68 -0.75
N ALA A 8 -9.21 27.47 -1.12
CA ALA A 8 -9.62 26.47 -2.12
C ALA A 8 -9.39 26.92 -3.57
N SER A 9 -8.91 28.14 -3.81
CA SER A 9 -8.73 28.74 -5.14
C SER A 9 -7.51 28.24 -5.92
N HIS A 10 -6.81 27.21 -5.44
CA HIS A 10 -5.67 26.58 -6.12
C HIS A 10 -5.90 25.10 -6.44
N VAL A 11 -7.16 24.68 -6.61
CA VAL A 11 -7.48 23.39 -7.22
C VAL A 11 -7.33 23.54 -8.75
N ASN A 12 -6.76 22.54 -9.42
CA ASN A 12 -6.63 22.55 -10.88
C ASN A 12 -8.03 22.57 -11.53
N GLU A 13 -8.43 23.71 -12.10
CA GLU A 13 -9.74 23.95 -12.75
C GLU A 13 -9.75 23.61 -14.25
N GLY A 14 -8.76 22.88 -14.77
CA GLY A 14 -8.75 22.46 -16.17
C GLY A 14 -9.92 21.55 -16.54
N ASP A 15 -10.22 21.45 -17.84
CA ASP A 15 -11.27 20.55 -18.34
C ASP A 15 -11.02 19.10 -17.93
N LEU A 16 -12.02 18.47 -17.29
CA LEU A 16 -11.95 17.06 -16.91
C LEU A 16 -11.96 16.18 -18.16
N ASN A 17 -10.79 15.64 -18.52
CA ASN A 17 -10.67 14.63 -19.56
C ASN A 17 -10.78 13.22 -18.96
N PHE A 18 -11.98 12.64 -19.02
CA PHE A 18 -12.20 11.26 -18.61
C PHE A 18 -11.61 10.31 -19.65
N LEU A 19 -10.64 9.51 -19.22
CA LEU A 19 -10.05 8.47 -20.07
C LEU A 19 -11.08 7.37 -20.31
N SER A 20 -11.44 7.13 -21.58
CA SER A 20 -12.33 6.03 -21.98
C SER A 20 -11.66 4.66 -21.93
N THR A 21 -10.33 4.63 -21.80
CA THR A 21 -9.58 3.38 -21.61
C THR A 21 -8.71 3.50 -20.36
N PRO A 22 -8.59 2.44 -19.55
CA PRO A 22 -7.69 2.45 -18.40
C PRO A 22 -6.28 2.83 -18.84
N ALA A 23 -5.61 3.70 -18.07
CA ALA A 23 -4.25 4.08 -18.36
C ALA A 23 -3.36 2.83 -18.40
N SER A 24 -2.60 2.65 -19.49
CA SER A 24 -1.71 1.49 -19.69
C SER A 24 -0.47 1.50 -18.77
N ALA A 25 -0.30 2.52 -17.93
CA ALA A 25 0.86 2.64 -17.06
C ALA A 25 0.80 1.59 -15.94
N PRO A 26 1.91 0.89 -15.65
CA PRO A 26 1.93 -0.11 -14.59
C PRO A 26 1.67 0.56 -13.24
N GLU A 27 0.65 0.08 -12.53
CA GLU A 27 0.26 0.58 -11.21
C GLU A 27 1.33 0.25 -10.15
N HIS A 28 1.41 1.09 -9.11
CA HIS A 28 2.23 0.79 -7.95
C HIS A 28 1.67 -0.46 -7.27
N HIS A 29 2.44 -1.53 -7.34
CA HIS A 29 2.12 -2.82 -6.73
C HIS A 29 2.93 -3.05 -5.47
N HIS A 30 2.22 -3.42 -4.42
CA HIS A 30 2.76 -3.63 -3.09
C HIS A 30 2.51 -5.09 -2.67
N GLU A 31 3.58 -5.88 -2.68
CA GLU A 31 3.57 -7.30 -2.33
C GLU A 31 4.09 -7.47 -0.90
N THR A 32 3.29 -8.05 -0.01
CA THR A 32 3.66 -8.27 1.38
C THR A 32 3.52 -9.76 1.74
N THR A 33 4.60 -10.35 2.27
CA THR A 33 4.57 -11.64 2.94
C THR A 33 4.78 -11.44 4.44
N ILE A 34 3.80 -11.90 5.23
CA ILE A 34 3.90 -11.96 6.69
C ILE A 34 4.10 -13.40 7.10
N THR A 35 5.16 -13.68 7.88
CA THR A 35 5.38 -15.00 8.47
C THR A 35 5.19 -14.91 9.98
N ILE A 36 4.15 -15.59 10.47
CA ILE A 36 3.89 -15.80 11.89
C ILE A 36 4.81 -16.94 12.36
N LEU A 37 5.72 -16.63 13.29
CA LEU A 37 6.61 -17.59 13.92
C LEU A 37 5.97 -18.15 15.20
N ASP A 38 6.47 -19.26 15.73
CA ASP A 38 5.91 -19.87 16.95
C ASP A 38 5.97 -18.95 18.18
N ASN A 39 6.98 -18.10 18.29
CA ASN A 39 7.10 -17.13 19.38
C ASN A 39 6.16 -15.93 19.23
N ALA A 40 5.62 -15.68 18.04
CA ALA A 40 4.76 -14.52 17.77
C ALA A 40 3.47 -14.54 18.62
N MET A 41 3.01 -15.73 19.03
CA MET A 41 1.88 -15.89 19.95
C MET A 41 2.15 -15.35 21.36
N MET A 42 3.42 -15.16 21.72
CA MET A 42 3.86 -14.61 23.01
C MET A 42 4.23 -13.13 22.93
N ASP A 43 4.97 -12.72 21.89
CA ASP A 43 5.55 -11.38 21.79
C ASP A 43 4.84 -10.44 20.78
N GLY A 44 4.03 -11.02 19.88
CA GLY A 44 3.29 -10.31 18.83
C GLY A 44 4.11 -9.93 17.59
N TRP A 45 5.39 -10.31 17.53
CA TRP A 45 6.29 -9.97 16.44
C TRP A 45 6.24 -11.02 15.33
N VAL A 46 6.02 -10.55 14.11
CA VAL A 46 6.01 -11.36 12.89
C VAL A 46 7.13 -10.92 11.97
N LYS A 47 7.61 -11.82 11.12
CA LYS A 47 8.53 -11.45 10.04
C LYS A 47 7.76 -10.79 8.91
N LEU A 48 8.25 -9.66 8.44
CA LEU A 48 7.72 -8.90 7.31
C LEU A 48 8.72 -8.92 6.16
N ASP A 49 8.31 -9.44 5.01
CA ASP A 49 8.99 -9.27 3.72
C ASP A 49 8.08 -8.50 2.78
N GLN A 50 8.54 -7.37 2.25
CA GLN A 50 7.71 -6.42 1.53
C GLN A 50 8.42 -5.89 0.29
N CYS A 51 7.77 -5.95 -0.88
CA CYS A 51 8.30 -5.37 -2.11
C CYS A 51 7.34 -4.32 -2.69
N HIS A 52 7.88 -3.19 -3.13
CA HIS A 52 7.18 -2.15 -3.87
C HIS A 52 7.70 -2.14 -5.30
N SER A 53 6.81 -2.30 -6.28
CA SER A 53 7.12 -2.22 -7.70
C SER A 53 6.38 -1.05 -8.35
N ASN A 54 7.00 -0.41 -9.34
CA ASN A 54 6.43 0.72 -10.08
C ASN A 54 6.08 1.91 -9.18
N LEU A 55 7.03 2.39 -8.39
CA LEU A 55 6.86 3.55 -7.50
C LEU A 55 6.58 4.87 -8.25
N GLY A 56 6.71 4.87 -9.58
CA GLY A 56 6.58 6.03 -10.46
C GLY A 56 7.94 6.65 -10.78
N LEU A 57 7.93 7.66 -11.66
CA LEU A 57 9.09 8.52 -11.92
C LEU A 57 9.03 9.71 -10.96
N ILE A 58 9.81 9.67 -9.89
CA ILE A 58 9.75 10.66 -8.80
C ILE A 58 11.17 10.89 -8.25
N GLU A 59 11.50 12.13 -7.90
CA GLU A 59 12.83 12.46 -7.36
C GLU A 59 13.07 11.93 -5.94
N SER A 60 12.05 11.97 -5.07
CA SER A 60 12.16 11.52 -3.69
C SER A 60 10.87 10.88 -3.18
N LEU A 61 11.00 9.85 -2.35
CA LEU A 61 9.90 9.14 -1.70
C LEU A 61 10.34 8.58 -0.36
N GLU A 62 9.44 8.55 0.62
CA GLU A 62 9.65 7.85 1.89
C GLU A 62 8.70 6.66 2.03
N ILE A 63 9.23 5.53 2.49
CA ILE A 63 8.43 4.39 2.97
C ILE A 63 8.47 4.42 4.50
N VAL A 64 7.33 4.70 5.13
CA VAL A 64 7.26 4.96 6.58
C VAL A 64 6.51 3.85 7.30
N TYR A 65 7.08 3.36 8.39
CA TYR A 65 6.48 2.38 9.29
C TYR A 65 6.18 3.02 10.65
N HIS A 66 5.28 2.41 11.42
CA HIS A 66 4.98 2.89 12.77
C HIS A 66 6.17 2.61 13.71
N PRO A 67 6.75 3.62 14.38
CA PRO A 67 8.04 3.49 15.08
C PRO A 67 8.03 2.45 16.22
N GLN A 68 6.90 2.25 16.90
CA GLN A 68 6.77 1.27 17.98
C GLN A 68 6.41 -0.14 17.50
N ARG A 69 6.14 -0.32 16.20
CA ARG A 69 5.66 -1.59 15.63
C ARG A 69 6.59 -2.13 14.54
N ILE A 70 7.79 -1.58 14.43
CA ILE A 70 8.80 -1.99 13.47
C ILE A 70 10.16 -2.02 14.14
N HIS A 71 10.96 -3.04 13.86
CA HIS A 71 12.39 -3.02 14.15
C HIS A 71 13.15 -3.90 13.14
N SER A 72 14.48 -3.83 13.20
CA SER A 72 15.37 -4.59 12.30
C SER A 72 15.06 -4.34 10.81
N LEU A 73 14.60 -3.11 10.51
CA LEU A 73 14.25 -2.66 9.17
C LEU A 73 15.49 -2.60 8.28
N ARG A 74 15.42 -3.22 7.10
CA ARG A 74 16.51 -3.19 6.13
C ARG A 74 16.03 -3.29 4.69
N VAL A 75 16.79 -2.69 3.80
CA VAL A 75 16.67 -2.89 2.35
C VAL A 75 17.32 -4.21 1.97
N VAL A 76 16.58 -5.06 1.27
CA VAL A 76 17.03 -6.36 0.76
C VAL A 76 17.57 -6.23 -0.65
N SER A 77 16.88 -5.47 -1.50
CA SER A 77 17.30 -5.22 -2.89
C SER A 77 16.62 -3.99 -3.46
N THR A 78 17.23 -3.41 -4.48
CA THR A 78 16.71 -2.29 -5.25
C THR A 78 16.90 -2.51 -6.76
N ARG A 79 16.07 -1.84 -7.56
CA ARG A 79 16.20 -1.73 -9.02
C ARG A 79 15.63 -0.39 -9.47
N ASN A 80 16.33 0.29 -10.38
CA ASN A 80 15.96 1.60 -10.91
C ASN A 80 15.66 2.64 -9.81
N ILE A 81 16.45 2.63 -8.75
CA ILE A 81 16.41 3.58 -7.63
C ILE A 81 17.86 3.99 -7.39
N GLY A 82 18.16 5.28 -7.37
CA GLY A 82 19.52 5.78 -7.16
C GLY A 82 20.02 5.52 -5.74
N THR A 83 19.22 5.89 -4.75
CA THR A 83 19.58 5.77 -3.33
C THR A 83 18.41 5.17 -2.53
N ALA A 84 18.71 4.30 -1.57
CA ALA A 84 17.74 3.78 -0.60
C ALA A 84 18.39 3.64 0.78
N LEU A 85 18.05 4.54 1.70
CA LEU A 85 18.67 4.61 3.03
C LEU A 85 17.64 4.34 4.12
N VAL A 86 18.01 3.47 5.07
CA VAL A 86 17.19 3.24 6.27
C VAL A 86 17.48 4.35 7.27
N ASN A 87 16.44 5.05 7.69
CA ASN A 87 16.50 6.07 8.73
C ASN A 87 15.43 5.74 9.79
N ASN A 88 15.87 5.14 10.91
CA ASN A 88 14.98 4.67 11.99
C ASN A 88 13.85 3.76 11.48
N ASN A 89 12.61 4.26 11.50
CA ASN A 89 11.38 3.57 11.11
C ASN A 89 10.93 3.90 9.69
N LYS A 90 11.78 4.53 8.87
CA LYS A 90 11.49 4.87 7.48
C LYS A 90 12.65 4.52 6.55
N ILE A 91 12.35 4.46 5.27
CA ILE A 91 13.34 4.33 4.19
C ILE A 91 13.18 5.53 3.27
N GLU A 92 14.27 6.27 3.10
CA GLU A 92 14.38 7.43 2.23
C GLU A 92 14.91 6.98 0.88
N LEU A 93 14.17 7.27 -0.19
CA LEU A 93 14.50 6.92 -1.57
C LEU A 93 14.78 8.19 -2.38
N GLU A 94 15.75 8.10 -3.29
CA GLU A 94 16.05 9.16 -4.26
C GLU A 94 16.24 8.61 -5.67
N LYS A 95 15.95 9.43 -6.67
CA LYS A 95 16.12 9.16 -8.11
C LYS A 95 15.41 7.87 -8.51
N ILE A 96 14.08 7.87 -8.38
CA ILE A 96 13.23 6.70 -8.61
C ILE A 96 12.81 6.69 -10.08
N GLY A 97 13.28 5.70 -10.82
CA GLY A 97 13.00 5.53 -12.25
C GLY A 97 11.76 4.67 -12.53
N LEU A 98 11.43 4.57 -13.82
CA LEU A 98 10.41 3.65 -14.32
C LEU A 98 10.77 2.19 -14.00
N ASN A 99 9.76 1.33 -13.83
CA ASN A 99 9.95 -0.10 -13.48
C ASN A 99 10.77 -0.33 -12.20
N SER A 100 10.79 0.67 -11.31
CA SER A 100 11.47 0.64 -10.02
C SER A 100 10.96 -0.51 -9.16
N LYS A 101 11.88 -1.10 -8.38
CA LYS A 101 11.54 -2.10 -7.38
C LYS A 101 12.43 -1.91 -6.16
N ILE A 102 11.84 -2.01 -4.97
CA ILE A 102 12.55 -2.15 -3.71
C ILE A 102 11.93 -3.29 -2.92
N CYS A 103 12.76 -4.13 -2.32
CA CYS A 103 12.35 -5.15 -1.38
C CYS A 103 12.97 -4.88 -0.02
N ILE A 104 12.18 -5.09 1.03
CA ILE A 104 12.41 -4.66 2.40
C ILE A 104 12.13 -5.84 3.30
N GLN A 105 12.92 -5.99 4.36
CA GLN A 105 12.63 -6.93 5.43
C GLN A 105 12.64 -6.21 6.78
N ALA A 106 11.74 -6.61 7.67
CA ALA A 106 11.70 -6.15 9.05
C ALA A 106 11.04 -7.18 9.96
N SER A 107 11.09 -6.91 11.27
CA SER A 107 10.17 -7.49 12.24
C SER A 107 9.07 -6.48 12.52
N SER A 108 7.82 -6.91 12.38
CA SER A 108 6.63 -6.06 12.57
C SER A 108 5.79 -6.57 13.73
N ARG A 109 5.33 -5.68 14.61
CA ARG A 109 4.42 -6.05 15.69
C ARG A 109 2.99 -5.93 15.19
N ALA A 110 2.45 -7.06 14.73
CA ALA A 110 1.19 -7.11 14.00
C ALA A 110 0.23 -8.19 14.49
N LEU A 111 0.69 -9.14 15.31
CA LEU A 111 -0.16 -10.19 15.87
C LEU A 111 -0.60 -9.81 17.29
N TRP A 112 -1.91 -9.78 17.51
CA TRP A 112 -2.50 -9.35 18.78
C TRP A 112 -3.36 -10.47 19.36
N PRO A 113 -3.28 -10.75 20.67
CA PRO A 113 -4.25 -11.64 21.30
C PRO A 113 -5.64 -11.00 21.29
N SER A 114 -6.64 -11.82 21.06
CA SER A 114 -8.06 -11.47 21.19
C SER A 114 -8.72 -12.39 22.22
N GLU A 115 -10.04 -12.27 22.40
CA GLU A 115 -10.78 -13.11 23.33
C GLU A 115 -10.65 -14.61 22.99
N LYS A 116 -10.83 -15.47 24.00
CA LYS A 116 -10.99 -16.93 23.83
C LYS A 116 -9.87 -17.62 23.02
N LYS A 117 -8.60 -17.23 23.24
CA LYS A 117 -7.41 -17.80 22.57
C LYS A 117 -7.36 -17.54 21.05
N HIS A 118 -8.03 -16.50 20.58
CA HIS A 118 -7.89 -16.04 19.21
C HIS A 118 -6.72 -15.07 19.08
N TYR A 119 -6.20 -14.95 17.85
CA TYR A 119 -5.20 -13.96 17.49
C TYR A 119 -5.68 -13.17 16.28
N GLU A 120 -5.44 -11.87 16.29
CA GLU A 120 -5.76 -10.96 15.21
C GLU A 120 -4.47 -10.47 14.56
N LEU A 121 -4.29 -10.73 13.26
CA LEU A 121 -3.21 -10.15 12.48
C LEU A 121 -3.69 -8.84 11.85
N ARG A 122 -3.09 -7.71 12.24
CA ARG A 122 -3.40 -6.40 11.69
C ARG A 122 -2.31 -5.94 10.72
N ASN A 123 -2.66 -5.77 9.45
CA ASN A 123 -1.76 -5.24 8.42
C ASN A 123 -2.39 -4.04 7.72
N GLY A 124 -1.79 -2.86 7.87
CA GLY A 124 -2.30 -1.59 7.35
C GLY A 124 -2.41 -0.47 8.40
N PRO A 125 -2.93 0.71 8.02
CA PRO A 125 -3.47 1.04 6.70
C PRO A 125 -2.40 1.15 5.61
N PHE A 126 -2.75 0.83 4.37
CA PHE A 126 -1.89 1.02 3.20
C PHE A 126 -2.20 2.36 2.56
N MET A 127 -1.20 3.24 2.49
CA MET A 127 -1.39 4.60 2.02
C MET A 127 -0.23 5.00 1.13
N ARG A 128 -0.57 5.50 -0.07
CA ARG A 128 0.34 6.27 -0.91
C ARG A 128 -0.17 7.69 -0.91
N ARG A 129 0.47 8.55 -0.13
CA ARG A 129 0.15 9.96 -0.04
C ARG A 129 1.12 10.74 -0.92
N PHE A 130 0.58 11.66 -1.72
CA PHE A 130 1.37 12.65 -2.42
C PHE A 130 0.62 13.97 -2.34
N LEU A 131 1.28 15.01 -1.80
CA LEU A 131 0.65 16.26 -1.40
C LEU A 131 -0.55 16.04 -0.43
N ASP A 132 -1.72 16.50 -0.83
CA ASP A 132 -3.01 16.43 -0.13
C ASP A 132 -3.85 15.20 -0.51
N GLY A 133 -3.39 14.40 -1.49
CA GLY A 133 -4.15 13.28 -2.05
C GLY A 133 -3.63 11.88 -1.66
N TYR A 134 -4.54 10.90 -1.72
CA TYR A 134 -4.21 9.47 -1.69
C TYR A 134 -4.36 8.85 -3.07
N TYR A 135 -3.38 8.04 -3.44
CA TYR A 135 -3.31 7.43 -4.77
C TYR A 135 -3.61 5.92 -4.68
N PRO A 136 -4.20 5.34 -5.75
CA PRO A 136 -4.52 3.93 -5.78
C PRO A 136 -3.25 3.06 -5.69
N LEU A 137 -3.43 1.88 -5.09
CA LEU A 137 -2.42 0.89 -4.82
C LEU A 137 -2.99 -0.49 -5.10
N HIS A 138 -2.23 -1.33 -5.81
CA HIS A 138 -2.52 -2.75 -5.87
C HIS A 138 -1.79 -3.43 -4.71
N ILE A 139 -2.52 -4.16 -3.87
CA ILE A 139 -1.96 -4.91 -2.73
C ILE A 139 -2.04 -6.41 -2.98
N THR A 140 -0.95 -7.13 -2.72
CA THR A 140 -0.95 -8.59 -2.58
C THR A 140 -0.45 -8.97 -1.21
N LEU A 141 -1.26 -9.72 -0.45
CA LEU A 141 -0.92 -10.17 0.90
C LEU A 141 -0.81 -11.70 0.93
N LYS A 142 0.34 -12.20 1.38
CA LYS A 142 0.56 -13.60 1.71
C LYS A 142 0.81 -13.73 3.21
N VAL A 143 0.08 -14.62 3.87
CA VAL A 143 0.26 -14.92 5.29
C VAL A 143 0.70 -16.37 5.43
N ILE A 144 1.84 -16.58 6.07
CA ILE A 144 2.40 -17.90 6.40
C ILE A 144 2.27 -18.06 7.92
N TYR A 145 1.64 -19.14 8.37
CA TYR A 145 1.40 -19.42 9.78
C TYR A 145 1.65 -20.89 10.13
N PRO A 146 2.02 -21.23 11.37
CA PRO A 146 2.22 -22.60 11.82
C PRO A 146 0.87 -23.33 11.89
N SER A 147 0.52 -24.07 10.85
CA SER A 147 -0.77 -24.79 10.73
C SER A 147 -1.02 -25.82 11.83
N HIS A 148 0.02 -26.25 12.54
CA HIS A 148 -0.09 -27.15 13.68
C HIS A 148 -0.51 -26.43 14.99
N ARG A 149 -0.53 -25.09 15.01
CA ARG A 149 -0.94 -24.27 16.18
C ARG A 149 -2.04 -23.27 15.86
N LEU A 150 -2.09 -22.78 14.63
CA LEU A 150 -3.02 -21.77 14.18
C LEU A 150 -3.86 -22.28 13.01
N GLN A 151 -5.13 -21.91 13.03
CA GLN A 151 -6.06 -22.10 11.93
C GLN A 151 -6.64 -20.72 11.57
N LEU A 152 -6.72 -20.44 10.26
CA LEU A 152 -7.40 -19.25 9.79
C LEU A 152 -8.91 -19.40 10.00
N ILE A 153 -9.51 -18.45 10.71
CA ILE A 153 -10.95 -18.42 11.00
C ILE A 153 -11.67 -17.46 10.04
N SER A 154 -11.11 -16.28 9.82
CA SER A 154 -11.70 -15.25 8.97
C SER A 154 -10.64 -14.27 8.46
N ILE A 155 -10.98 -13.54 7.40
CA ILE A 155 -10.21 -12.43 6.86
C ILE A 155 -11.17 -11.25 6.72
N HIS A 156 -10.73 -10.05 7.08
CA HIS A 156 -11.46 -8.81 6.83
C HIS A 156 -10.47 -7.69 6.45
N PRO A 157 -10.74 -6.91 5.38
CA PRO A 157 -11.84 -7.08 4.42
C PRO A 157 -11.72 -8.39 3.63
N ASP A 158 -12.84 -8.88 3.12
CA ASP A 158 -12.84 -10.06 2.24
C ASP A 158 -11.98 -9.80 0.99
N GLN A 159 -11.52 -10.87 0.35
CA GLN A 159 -10.75 -10.76 -0.88
C GLN A 159 -11.55 -9.99 -1.94
N GLN A 160 -11.00 -8.86 -2.37
CA GLN A 160 -11.61 -8.02 -3.39
C GLN A 160 -11.25 -8.56 -4.77
N ALA A 161 -12.26 -8.82 -5.60
CA ALA A 161 -12.02 -8.94 -7.03
C ALA A 161 -11.64 -7.55 -7.55
N MET A 162 -10.59 -7.46 -8.38
CA MET A 162 -10.34 -6.23 -9.14
C MET A 162 -11.55 -5.97 -10.04
N VAL A 163 -12.39 -4.99 -9.66
CA VAL A 163 -13.48 -4.53 -10.49
C VAL A 163 -12.94 -3.43 -11.39
N TYR A 164 -12.54 -3.80 -12.61
CA TYR A 164 -12.58 -2.82 -13.69
C TYR A 164 -14.05 -2.55 -13.96
N PRO A 165 -14.54 -1.30 -13.90
CA PRO A 165 -15.90 -1.01 -14.32
C PRO A 165 -16.03 -1.48 -15.77
N LYS A 166 -16.83 -2.52 -16.01
CA LYS A 166 -17.25 -2.87 -17.36
C LYS A 166 -18.09 -1.71 -17.87
N GLU A 167 -17.76 -1.21 -19.04
CA GLU A 167 -18.46 -0.12 -19.72
C GLU A 167 -19.91 -0.52 -20.03
N ASP A 168 -20.84 -0.25 -19.10
CA ASP A 168 -22.28 -0.27 -19.37
C ASP A 168 -22.79 1.18 -19.55
N TRP A 169 -22.13 1.94 -20.43
CA TRP A 169 -22.68 3.20 -20.94
C TRP A 169 -23.37 2.94 -22.27
N GLN A 170 -24.61 2.44 -22.21
CA GLN A 170 -25.50 2.44 -23.37
C GLN A 170 -25.79 3.89 -23.75
N CYS A 171 -25.02 4.42 -24.70
CA CYS A 171 -25.30 5.68 -25.36
C CYS A 171 -26.67 5.56 -26.04
N ARG A 172 -27.71 6.14 -25.41
CA ARG A 172 -29.01 6.35 -26.06
C ARG A 172 -28.75 7.19 -27.30
N ARG A 173 -28.71 6.54 -28.46
CA ARG A 173 -28.72 7.22 -29.76
C ARG A 173 -29.93 8.15 -29.77
N ARG A 174 -29.69 9.47 -29.75
CA ARG A 174 -30.71 10.43 -30.16
C ARG A 174 -31.04 10.08 -31.61
N ARG A 175 -32.27 9.60 -31.85
CA ARG A 175 -32.83 9.57 -33.19
C ARG A 175 -33.03 11.02 -33.60
N THR A 176 -32.21 11.50 -34.51
CA THR A 176 -32.53 12.64 -35.35
C THR A 176 -33.51 12.14 -36.41
N ILE A 177 -34.73 12.68 -36.41
CA ILE A 177 -35.46 13.33 -37.52
C ILE A 177 -36.59 14.11 -36.85
#